data_AF-A0AAW6JM92-F1
#
_entry.id   AF-A0AAW6JM92-F1
#
_cell.length_a   1.000
_cell.length_b   1.000
_cell.length_c   1.000
_cell.angle_alpha   90.00
_cell.angle_beta   90.00
_cell.angle_gamma   90.00
#
_symmetry.space_group_name_H-M   'P 1'
#
loop_
_entity.id
_entity.type
_entity.pdbx_description
1 polymer ?
#
loop_
_entity_poly.entity_id
_entity_poly.type
_entity_poly.pdbx_seq_one_letter_code
_entity_poly.pdbx_strand_id
1 'polypeptide(L)'
;MKIRTGILLLTLVMPGLLVVLISLYYFIADYDALIKAENYVEQLAKDEKANQKSLQFSYHRALAHRINVFADATWGLLGGIITAVGIHGLVTLKEKD
;
A
#
# COMPACT_ATOMS: atom_id res chain seq x y z
N MET A 1 29.51 -8.91 -16.80
CA MET A 1 29.12 -8.75 -15.38
C MET A 1 28.36 -7.43 -15.14
N LYS A 2 29.00 -6.25 -15.26
CA LYS A 2 28.39 -4.92 -14.99
C LYS A 2 27.06 -4.65 -15.72
N ILE A 3 26.93 -5.08 -16.98
CA ILE A 3 25.70 -4.91 -17.77
C ILE A 3 24.53 -5.74 -17.20
N ARG A 4 24.75 -6.99 -16.78
CA ARG A 4 23.71 -7.87 -16.22
C ARG A 4 23.22 -7.36 -14.86
N THR A 5 24.16 -6.93 -14.01
CA THR A 5 23.88 -6.27 -12.73
C THR A 5 23.08 -4.98 -12.93
N GLY A 6 23.49 -4.14 -13.90
CA GLY A 6 22.77 -2.92 -14.24
C GLY A 6 21.35 -3.16 -14.73
N ILE A 7 21.14 -4.19 -15.55
CA ILE A 7 19.80 -4.59 -16.01
C ILE A 7 18.91 -4.97 -14.82
N LEU A 8 19.36 -5.85 -13.92
CA LEU A 8 18.55 -6.27 -12.76
C LEU A 8 18.21 -5.11 -11.82
N LEU A 9 19.16 -4.18 -11.62
CA LEU A 9 18.93 -2.99 -10.82
C LEU A 9 17.85 -2.10 -11.45
N LEU A 10 17.93 -1.86 -12.76
CA LEU A 10 17.02 -0.98 -13.48
C LEU A 10 15.62 -1.59 -13.67
N THR A 11 15.52 -2.91 -13.86
CA THR A 11 14.26 -3.56 -14.22
C THR A 11 13.50 -4.15 -13.04
N LEU A 12 14.18 -4.56 -11.96
CA LEU A 12 13.55 -5.21 -10.82
C LEU A 12 13.73 -4.43 -9.52
N VAL A 13 14.97 -4.12 -9.15
CA VAL A 13 15.25 -3.55 -7.82
C VAL A 13 14.67 -2.13 -7.71
N MET A 14 15.05 -1.22 -8.60
CA MET A 14 14.56 0.17 -8.56
C MET A 14 13.05 0.25 -8.74
N PRO A 15 12.43 -0.38 -9.77
CA PRO A 15 10.98 -0.31 -9.94
C PRO A 15 10.21 -0.92 -8.77
N GLY A 16 10.63 -2.09 -8.25
CA GLY A 16 9.99 -2.69 -7.09
C GLY A 16 10.06 -1.80 -5.86
N LEU A 17 11.21 -1.14 -5.63
CA LEU A 17 11.42 -0.29 -4.46
C LEU A 17 10.63 1.02 -4.58
N LEU A 18 10.52 1.57 -5.79
CA LEU A 18 9.61 2.68 -6.07
C LEU A 18 8.16 2.32 -5.77
N VAL A 19 7.69 1.14 -6.19
CA VAL A 19 6.33 0.67 -5.88
C VAL A 19 6.12 0.53 -4.38
N VAL A 20 7.08 -0.03 -3.63
CA VAL A 20 7.02 -0.11 -2.16
C VAL A 20 6.86 1.28 -1.55
N LEU A 21 7.72 2.23 -1.92
CA LEU A 21 7.72 3.57 -1.33
C LEU A 21 6.43 4.34 -1.65
N ILE A 22 5.97 4.27 -2.91
CA ILE A 22 4.71 4.91 -3.33
C ILE A 22 3.53 4.29 -2.58
N SER A 23 3.48 2.97 -2.50
CA SER A 23 2.39 2.27 -1.82
C SER A 23 2.38 2.56 -0.32
N LEU A 24 3.55 2.62 0.31
CA LEU A 24 3.66 2.96 1.73
C LEU A 24 3.21 4.40 2.01
N TYR A 25 3.55 5.33 1.12
CA TYR A 25 3.09 6.72 1.22
C TYR A 25 1.55 6.81 1.16
N TYR A 26 0.92 6.16 0.16
CA TYR A 26 -0.54 6.17 0.03
C TYR A 26 -1.21 5.41 1.16
N PHE A 27 -0.67 4.27 1.57
CA PHE A 27 -1.15 3.51 2.72
C PHE A 27 -1.29 4.38 3.96
N ILE A 28 -0.26 5.17 4.30
CA ILE A 28 -0.29 6.06 5.47
C ILE A 28 -1.37 7.13 5.30
N ALA A 29 -1.45 7.77 4.12
CA ALA A 29 -2.41 8.83 3.86
C ALA A 29 -3.87 8.33 3.91
N ASP A 30 -4.15 7.17 3.30
CA ASP A 30 -5.47 6.55 3.31
C ASP A 30 -5.84 5.95 4.67
N TYR A 31 -4.85 5.49 5.44
CA TYR A 31 -5.07 5.01 6.81
C TYR A 31 -5.50 6.14 7.74
N ASP A 32 -4.88 7.32 7.63
CA ASP A 32 -5.30 8.52 8.36
C ASP A 32 -6.72 8.96 7.97
N ALA A 33 -7.07 8.87 6.69
CA ALA A 33 -8.42 9.17 6.21
C ALA A 33 -9.45 8.15 6.72
N LEU A 34 -9.06 6.87 6.78
CA LEU A 34 -9.87 5.81 7.32
C LEU A 34 -10.19 6.05 8.80
N ILE A 35 -9.20 6.37 9.63
CA ILE A 35 -9.41 6.65 11.07
C ILE A 35 -10.41 7.79 11.24
N LYS A 36 -10.29 8.87 10.46
CA LYS A 36 -11.22 10.00 10.52
C LYS A 36 -12.64 9.58 10.12
N ALA A 37 -12.78 8.77 9.06
CA ALA A 37 -14.06 8.28 8.60
C ALA A 37 -14.73 7.34 9.63
N GLU A 38 -13.95 6.45 10.26
CA GLU A 38 -14.45 5.54 11.29
C GLU A 38 -14.89 6.29 12.55
N ASN A 39 -14.09 7.25 13.03
CA ASN A 39 -14.45 8.08 14.17
C ASN A 39 -15.75 8.86 13.91
N TYR A 40 -15.95 9.36 12.68
CA TYR A 40 -17.17 10.06 12.31
C TYR A 40 -18.39 9.12 12.29
N VAL A 41 -18.22 7.89 11.79
CA VAL A 41 -19.26 6.86 11.85
C VAL A 41 -19.61 6.52 13.30
N GLU A 42 -18.62 6.37 14.18
CA GLU A 42 -18.84 6.07 15.59
C GLU A 42 -19.60 7.20 16.31
N GLN A 43 -19.27 8.46 16.02
CA GLN A 43 -19.99 9.62 16.55
C GLN A 43 -21.45 9.62 16.09
N LEU A 44 -21.70 9.41 14.79
CA LEU A 44 -23.07 9.33 14.25
C LEU A 44 -23.86 8.14 14.82
N ALA A 45 -23.21 7.01 15.07
CA ALA A 45 -23.87 5.84 15.65
C ALA A 45 -24.29 6.05 17.11
N LYS A 46 -23.59 6.91 17.84
CA LYS A 46 -23.88 7.27 19.25
C LYS A 46 -24.89 8.41 19.38
N ASP A 47 -25.12 9.19 18.34
CA ASP A 47 -26.11 10.27 18.34
C ASP A 47 -27.50 9.72 18.05
N GLU A 48 -28.37 9.69 19.07
CA GLU A 48 -29.76 9.24 18.95
C GLU A 48 -30.59 10.04 17.94
N LYS A 49 -30.14 11.26 17.57
CA LYS A 49 -30.81 12.11 16.57
C LYS A 49 -30.23 11.94 15.16
N ALA A 50 -29.21 11.12 14.97
CA ALA A 50 -28.58 10.95 13.67
C ALA A 50 -29.52 10.25 12.68
N ASN A 51 -29.58 10.80 11.46
CA ASN A 51 -30.37 10.21 10.38
C ASN A 51 -29.73 8.89 9.92
N GLN A 52 -30.51 7.81 9.85
CA GLN A 52 -30.04 6.50 9.37
C GLN A 52 -29.39 6.57 7.99
N LYS A 53 -29.88 7.47 7.11
CA LYS A 53 -29.31 7.66 5.77
C LYS A 53 -27.88 8.22 5.82
N SER A 54 -27.61 9.19 6.72
CA SER A 54 -26.25 9.72 6.90
C SER A 54 -25.30 8.70 7.50
N LEU A 55 -25.80 7.83 8.39
CA LEU A 55 -25.00 6.74 8.95
C LEU A 55 -24.57 5.75 7.84
N GLN A 56 -25.51 5.32 6.99
CA GLN A 56 -25.25 4.42 5.86
C GLN A 56 -24.22 5.00 4.87
N PHE A 57 -24.36 6.28 4.48
CA PHE A 57 -23.38 6.93 3.59
C PHE A 57 -21.99 7.01 4.22
N SER A 58 -21.92 7.27 5.53
CA SER A 58 -20.65 7.39 6.24
C SER A 58 -19.95 6.03 6.36
N TYR A 59 -20.70 4.95 6.61
CA TYR A 59 -20.19 3.58 6.55
C TYR A 59 -19.63 3.23 5.18
N HIS A 60 -20.33 3.59 4.10
CA HIS A 60 -19.87 3.30 2.74
C HIS A 60 -18.56 4.05 2.42
N ARG A 61 -18.43 5.30 2.87
CA ARG A 61 -17.18 6.07 2.75
C ARG A 61 -16.03 5.43 3.52
N ALA A 62 -16.26 5.02 4.77
CA ALA A 62 -15.25 4.32 5.57
C ALA A 62 -14.80 3.02 4.89
N LEU A 63 -15.73 2.26 4.30
CA LEU A 63 -15.41 1.04 3.56
C LEU A 63 -14.49 1.30 2.36
N ALA A 64 -14.71 2.38 1.61
CA ALA A 64 -13.83 2.75 0.50
C ALA A 64 -12.39 2.99 0.97
N HIS A 65 -12.20 3.70 2.10
CA HIS A 65 -10.87 3.90 2.68
C HIS A 65 -10.24 2.58 3.16
N ARG A 66 -11.01 1.64 3.72
CA ARG A 66 -10.49 0.30 4.08
C ARG A 66 -9.95 -0.45 2.87
N ILE A 67 -10.68 -0.38 1.74
CA ILE A 67 -10.27 -1.04 0.50
C ILE A 67 -9.00 -0.41 -0.05
N ASN A 68 -8.87 0.93 -0.03
CA ASN A 68 -7.65 1.61 -0.47
C ASN A 68 -6.44 1.21 0.38
N VAL A 69 -6.55 1.30 1.70
CA VAL A 69 -5.50 0.87 2.65
C VAL A 69 -5.08 -0.58 2.36
N PHE A 70 -6.03 -1.48 2.14
CA PHE A 70 -5.73 -2.87 1.80
C PHE A 70 -5.02 -3.02 0.44
N ALA A 71 -5.49 -2.29 -0.57
CA ALA A 71 -4.88 -2.30 -1.90
C ALA A 71 -3.44 -1.77 -1.86
N ASP A 72 -3.19 -0.67 -1.15
CA ASP A 72 -1.87 -0.09 -1.00
C ASP A 72 -0.92 -1.03 -0.25
N ALA A 73 -1.38 -1.68 0.83
CA ALA A 73 -0.57 -2.69 1.50
C ALA A 73 -0.19 -3.85 0.56
N THR A 74 -1.14 -4.28 -0.27
CA THR A 74 -0.93 -5.36 -1.25
C THR A 74 0.08 -4.94 -2.32
N TRP A 75 -0.06 -3.75 -2.90
CA TRP A 75 0.89 -3.21 -3.87
C TRP A 75 2.28 -3.03 -3.27
N GLY A 76 2.38 -2.57 -2.02
CA GLY A 76 3.62 -2.49 -1.27
C GLY A 76 4.30 -3.85 -1.13
N LEU A 77 3.54 -4.89 -0.76
CA LEU A 77 4.05 -6.25 -0.66
C LEU A 77 4.55 -6.78 -2.01
N LEU A 78 3.78 -6.58 -3.09
CA LEU A 78 4.16 -6.99 -4.44
C LEU A 78 5.45 -6.28 -4.89
N GLY A 79 5.57 -4.98 -4.65
CA GLY A 79 6.81 -4.24 -4.90
C GLY A 79 7.99 -4.83 -4.13
N GLY A 80 7.78 -5.19 -2.87
CA GLY A 80 8.79 -5.81 -2.02
C GLY A 80 9.26 -7.17 -2.55
N ILE A 81 8.33 -8.01 -3.03
CA ILE A 81 8.66 -9.30 -3.66
C ILE A 81 9.50 -9.07 -4.92
N ILE A 82 9.11 -8.13 -5.78
CA ILE A 82 9.85 -7.79 -7.02
C ILE A 82 11.28 -7.34 -6.68
N THR A 83 11.43 -6.46 -5.69
CA THR A 83 12.75 -6.01 -5.21
C THR A 83 13.57 -7.18 -4.66
N ALA A 84 12.97 -8.06 -3.86
CA ALA A 84 13.65 -9.21 -3.27
C ALA A 84 14.16 -10.18 -4.35
N VAL A 85 13.36 -10.45 -5.39
CA VAL A 85 13.80 -11.25 -6.55
C VAL A 85 14.97 -10.58 -7.27
N GLY A 86 14.95 -9.25 -7.39
CA GLY A 86 16.03 -8.48 -8.01
C GLY A 86 17.34 -8.60 -7.23
N ILE A 87 17.26 -8.42 -5.91
CA ILE A 87 18.40 -8.57 -5.00
C ILE A 87 18.93 -10.00 -5.03
N HIS A 88 18.05 -11.01 -4.97
CA HIS A 88 18.43 -12.41 -5.06
C HIS A 88 19.21 -12.68 -6.35
N GLY A 89 18.72 -12.20 -7.50
CA GLY A 89 19.41 -12.32 -8.79
C GLY A 89 20.80 -11.67 -8.80
N LEU A 90 20.97 -10.54 -8.11
CA LEU A 90 22.26 -9.86 -7.97
C LEU A 90 23.26 -10.68 -7.13
N VAL A 91 22.79 -11.29 -6.02
CA VAL A 91 23.63 -12.12 -5.15
C VAL A 91 24.07 -13.39 -5.89
N THR A 92 23.14 -14.11 -6.53
CA THR A 92 23.47 -15.35 -7.27
C THR A 92 24.42 -15.10 -8.44
N LEU A 93 24.31 -13.95 -9.12
CA LEU A 93 25.28 -13.59 -10.18
C LEU A 93 26.68 -13.34 -9.63
N LYS A 94 26.80 -12.75 -8.44
CA LYS A 94 28.08 -12.48 -7.78
C LYS A 94 28.76 -13.76 -7.30
N GLU A 95 28.02 -14.78 -6.86
CA GLU A 95 28.57 -16.06 -6.41
C GLU A 95 29.10 -16.95 -7.55
N LYS A 96 28.67 -16.70 -8.79
CA LYS A 96 29.07 -17.48 -9.96
C LYS A 96 30.39 -17.01 -10.59
N ASP A 97 30.87 -15.83 -10.18
CA ASP A 97 32.15 -15.24 -10.59
C ASP A 97 33.25 -15.55 -9.56
#